data_AF-A0A367E6K7-F1
#
_entry.id   AF-A0A367E6K7-F1
#
_cell.length_a   1.000
_cell.length_b   1.000
_cell.length_c   1.000
_cell.angle_alpha   90.00
_cell.angle_beta   90.00
_cell.angle_gamma   90.00
#
_symmetry.space_group_name_H-M   'P 1'
#
loop_
_entity.id
_entity.type
_entity.pdbx_description
1 polymer ?
#
loop_
_entity_poly.entity_id
_entity_poly.type
_entity_poly.pdbx_seq_one_letter_code
_entity_poly.pdbx_strand_id
1 'polypeptide(L)'
;MTALTPFAFVRHVDELSYHFEHDGEHNGRPAYRRADGNVRCVWSLTDGWHCEIADGLVTAHPLNSHADEPEPPATVWRSFKDDRSYLYDLRTLDPMA
;
A
#
# COMPACT_ATOMS: atom_id res chain seq x y z
N MET A 1 9.37 -13.22 15.90
CA MET A 1 8.44 -12.15 15.50
C MET A 1 9.18 -11.28 14.52
N THR A 2 8.94 -11.44 13.22
CA THR A 2 9.46 -10.53 12.21
C THR A 2 8.76 -9.20 12.44
N ALA A 3 9.50 -8.13 12.67
CA ALA A 3 8.92 -6.80 12.75
C ALA A 3 8.37 -6.46 11.36
N LEU A 4 7.10 -6.08 11.29
CA LEU A 4 6.50 -5.64 10.03
C LEU A 4 7.06 -4.28 9.65
N THR A 5 7.61 -4.19 8.44
CA THR A 5 8.37 -3.01 8.01
C THR A 5 7.39 -1.91 7.57
N PRO A 6 7.44 -0.70 8.16
CA PRO A 6 6.69 0.42 7.64
C PRO A 6 7.20 0.77 6.23
N PHE A 7 6.37 1.41 5.43
CA PHE A 7 6.74 1.77 4.07
C PHE A 7 6.14 3.11 3.67
N ALA A 8 6.62 3.66 2.56
CA ALA A 8 6.05 4.85 1.95
C ALA A 8 5.71 4.62 0.48
N PHE A 9 4.61 5.21 0.04
CA PHE A 9 4.33 5.40 -1.38
C PHE A 9 4.89 6.74 -1.84
N VAL A 10 5.83 6.72 -2.78
CA VAL A 10 6.47 7.91 -3.34
C VAL A 10 5.98 8.15 -4.76
N ARG A 11 5.30 9.27 -5.01
CA ARG A 11 4.71 9.58 -6.31
C ARG A 11 5.77 9.91 -7.36
N HIS A 12 5.68 9.33 -8.56
CA HIS A 12 6.69 9.53 -9.61
C HIS A 12 6.79 10.97 -10.12
N VAL A 13 5.70 11.73 -10.13
CA VAL A 13 5.64 13.05 -10.80
C VAL A 13 6.26 14.18 -9.98
N ASP A 14 6.23 14.09 -8.66
CA ASP A 14 6.65 15.18 -7.76
C ASP A 14 7.19 14.69 -6.41
N GLU A 15 7.52 13.40 -6.30
CA GLU A 15 8.13 12.77 -5.13
C GLU A 15 7.31 12.88 -3.83
N LEU A 16 6.02 13.25 -3.93
CA LEU A 16 5.14 13.29 -2.78
C LEU A 16 5.07 11.90 -2.11
N SER A 17 5.41 11.85 -0.83
CA SER A 17 5.49 10.62 -0.06
C SER A 17 4.37 10.49 0.96
N TYR A 18 3.80 9.28 1.05
CA TYR A 18 2.77 8.93 2.01
C TYR A 18 3.20 7.73 2.82
N HIS A 19 3.26 7.90 4.14
CA HIS A 19 3.75 6.91 5.07
C HIS A 19 2.64 5.97 5.53
N PHE A 20 2.96 4.68 5.58
CA PHE A 20 2.06 3.62 6.00
C PHE A 20 2.68 2.86 7.17
N GLU A 21 1.87 2.71 8.22
CA GLU A 21 2.23 2.03 9.45
C GLU A 21 1.35 0.80 9.61
N HIS A 22 1.87 -0.20 10.32
CA HIS A 22 1.11 -1.41 10.62
C HIS A 22 -0.14 -1.09 11.47
N ASP A 23 -1.29 -1.60 11.03
CA ASP A 23 -2.63 -1.32 11.57
C ASP A 23 -3.40 -2.63 11.82
N GLY A 24 -2.69 -3.67 12.26
CA GLY A 24 -3.27 -4.97 12.59
C GLY A 24 -3.32 -5.93 11.42
N GLU A 25 -4.36 -6.76 11.35
CA GLU A 25 -4.47 -7.85 10.37
C GLU A 25 -5.79 -7.74 9.60
N HIS A 26 -5.76 -8.13 8.32
CA HIS A 26 -6.93 -8.26 7.47
C HIS A 26 -6.77 -9.50 6.57
N ASN A 27 -7.77 -10.39 6.56
CA ASN A 27 -7.77 -11.64 5.80
C ASN A 27 -6.52 -12.53 6.02
N GLY A 28 -6.01 -12.59 7.26
CA GLY A 28 -4.83 -13.40 7.58
C GLY A 28 -3.50 -12.79 7.15
N ARG A 29 -3.49 -11.54 6.67
CA ARG A 29 -2.28 -10.79 6.29
C ARG A 29 -2.21 -9.45 7.01
N PRO A 30 -1.00 -8.86 7.15
CA PRO A 30 -0.86 -7.54 7.74
C PRO A 30 -1.71 -6.48 7.04
N ALA A 31 -2.35 -5.62 7.82
CA ALA A 31 -3.00 -4.42 7.34
C ALA A 31 -2.12 -3.21 7.67
N TYR A 32 -2.09 -2.24 6.77
CA TYR A 32 -1.37 -0.99 6.98
C TYR A 32 -2.30 0.19 6.80
N ARG A 33 -2.11 1.24 7.59
CA ARG A 33 -2.88 2.48 7.49
C ARG A 33 -1.95 3.64 7.21
N ARG A 34 -2.42 4.52 6.34
CA ARG A 34 -1.73 5.76 6.02
C ARG A 34 -1.72 6.70 7.24
N ALA A 35 -0.58 7.28 7.56
CA ALA A 35 -0.40 8.10 8.77
C ALA A 35 -1.23 9.39 8.77
N ASP A 36 -1.41 10.02 7.60
CA ASP A 36 -2.09 11.31 7.42
C ASP A 36 -3.49 11.19 6.80
N GLY A 37 -4.10 10.00 6.77
CA GLY A 37 -5.43 9.83 6.19
C GLY A 37 -6.08 8.46 6.42
N ASN A 38 -7.24 8.26 5.78
CA ASN A 38 -8.07 7.07 5.95
C ASN A 38 -7.82 5.99 4.88
N VAL A 39 -6.66 6.01 4.23
CA VAL A 39 -6.29 4.99 3.24
C VAL A 39 -5.67 3.81 3.98
N ARG A 40 -6.08 2.59 3.64
CA ARG A 40 -5.53 1.34 4.14
C ARG A 40 -4.94 0.54 3.00
N CYS A 41 -3.82 -0.14 3.24
CA CYS A 41 -3.22 -1.10 2.33
C CYS A 41 -3.43 -2.49 2.93
N VAL A 42 -4.21 -3.32 2.25
CA VAL A 42 -4.69 -4.62 2.75
C VAL A 42 -4.63 -5.65 1.63
N TRP A 43 -4.80 -6.92 2.01
CA TRP A 43 -4.85 -8.03 1.08
C TRP A 43 -6.24 -8.67 1.05
N SER A 44 -6.70 -9.07 -0.13
CA SER A 44 -7.89 -9.92 -0.30
C SER A 44 -7.64 -11.02 -1.33
N LEU A 45 -8.45 -12.08 -1.27
CA LEU A 45 -8.40 -13.17 -2.26
C LEU A 45 -8.79 -12.70 -3.67
N THR A 46 -9.62 -11.67 -3.80
CA THR A 46 -10.12 -11.17 -5.07
C THR A 46 -9.15 -10.22 -5.76
N ASP A 47 -8.52 -9.34 -4.99
CA ASP A 47 -7.76 -8.20 -5.51
C ASP A 47 -6.26 -8.31 -5.22
N GLY A 48 -5.85 -9.27 -4.41
CA GLY A 48 -4.52 -9.31 -3.83
C GLY A 48 -4.28 -8.11 -2.93
N TRP A 49 -3.03 -7.64 -2.91
CA TRP A 49 -2.67 -6.38 -2.27
C TRP A 49 -3.28 -5.19 -3.00
N HIS A 50 -4.00 -4.35 -2.27
CA HIS A 50 -4.61 -3.14 -2.79
C HIS A 50 -4.70 -2.06 -1.71
N CYS A 51 -4.89 -0.81 -2.12
CA CYS A 51 -5.25 0.25 -1.20
C CYS A 51 -6.73 0.57 -1.30
N GLU A 52 -7.40 0.74 -0.18
CA GLU A 52 -8.80 1.11 -0.08
C GLU A 52 -9.00 2.28 0.89
N ILE A 53 -10.14 2.95 0.77
CA ILE A 53 -10.61 3.91 1.78
C ILE A 53 -11.81 3.34 2.55
N ALA A 54 -12.42 4.14 3.41
CA ALA A 54 -13.69 3.79 4.05
C ALA A 54 -14.69 3.24 3.02
N ASP A 55 -15.50 2.29 3.46
CA ASP A 55 -16.50 1.55 2.66
C ASP A 55 -15.91 0.56 1.62
N GLY A 56 -14.60 0.28 1.68
CA GLY A 56 -13.96 -0.73 0.83
C GLY A 56 -13.76 -0.30 -0.62
N LEU A 57 -13.84 1.01 -0.89
CA LEU A 57 -13.57 1.52 -2.23
C LEU A 57 -12.08 1.39 -2.53
N VAL A 58 -11.75 0.53 -3.49
CA VAL A 58 -10.38 0.33 -3.93
C VAL A 58 -9.88 1.55 -4.70
N THR A 59 -8.72 2.06 -4.29
CA THR A 59 -8.10 3.28 -4.81
C THR A 59 -6.70 3.07 -5.36
N ALA A 60 -6.08 1.90 -5.17
CA ALA A 60 -4.81 1.58 -5.81
C ALA A 60 -4.54 0.08 -5.90
N HIS A 61 -3.77 -0.32 -6.92
CA HIS A 61 -3.24 -1.68 -7.09
C HIS A 61 -1.75 -1.65 -7.51
N PRO A 62 -0.97 -2.70 -7.19
CA PRO A 62 0.33 -2.91 -7.78
C PRO A 62 0.21 -3.15 -9.29
N LEU A 63 1.13 -2.63 -10.09
CA LEU A 63 1.14 -2.85 -11.54
C LEU A 63 1.61 -4.25 -11.92
N ASN A 64 2.63 -4.77 -11.21
CA ASN A 64 3.41 -5.94 -11.65
C ASN A 64 3.65 -6.95 -10.51
N SER A 65 2.64 -7.29 -9.71
CA SER A 65 2.83 -8.23 -8.60
C SER A 65 1.94 -9.47 -8.68
N HIS A 66 2.49 -10.60 -8.26
CA HIS A 66 1.71 -11.77 -7.89
C HIS A 66 0.94 -11.43 -6.62
N ALA A 67 -0.39 -11.49 -6.71
CA ALA A 67 -1.33 -11.09 -5.68
C ALA A 67 -1.09 -11.73 -4.28
N ASP A 68 -0.25 -12.75 -4.15
CA ASP A 68 -0.15 -13.65 -2.98
C ASP A 68 1.09 -13.46 -2.08
N GLU A 69 1.87 -12.40 -2.25
CA GLU A 69 3.04 -12.13 -1.38
C GLU A 69 2.64 -11.83 0.09
N PRO A 70 3.40 -12.28 1.11
CA PRO A 70 3.04 -12.12 2.53
C PRO A 70 2.97 -10.65 2.99
N GLU A 71 3.61 -9.74 2.26
CA GLU A 71 3.63 -8.30 2.52
C GLU A 71 3.35 -7.53 1.21
N PRO A 72 2.94 -6.24 1.31
CA PRO A 72 2.74 -5.41 0.14
C PRO A 72 4.00 -5.36 -0.74
N PRO A 73 3.89 -5.64 -2.05
CA PRO A 73 5.04 -5.69 -2.94
C PRO A 73 5.69 -4.31 -3.10
N ALA A 74 7.00 -4.22 -2.83
CA ALA A 74 7.87 -3.07 -3.09
C ALA A 74 8.09 -2.84 -4.59
N THR A 75 7.02 -2.43 -5.27
CA THR A 75 6.94 -2.25 -6.73
C THR A 75 6.25 -0.94 -7.07
N VAL A 76 5.95 -0.72 -8.35
CA VAL A 76 5.14 0.42 -8.79
C VAL A 76 3.65 0.11 -8.58
N TRP A 77 2.95 1.05 -7.99
CA TRP A 77 1.52 1.03 -7.75
C TRP A 77 0.84 2.15 -8.49
N ARG A 78 -0.36 1.86 -8.99
CA ARG A 78 -1.23 2.85 -9.64
C ARG A 78 -2.38 3.17 -8.71
N SER A 79 -2.52 4.44 -8.35
CA SER A 79 -3.68 4.95 -7.62
C SER A 79 -4.63 5.70 -8.54
N PHE A 80 -5.93 5.49 -8.32
CA PHE A 80 -7.02 6.11 -9.04
C PHE A 80 -7.60 7.27 -8.21
N LYS A 81 -7.75 8.43 -8.85
CA LYS A 81 -8.26 9.67 -8.27
C LYS A 81 -9.21 10.29 -9.27
N ASP A 82 -10.49 9.99 -9.13
CA ASP A 82 -11.56 10.44 -10.03
C ASP A 82 -11.19 10.27 -11.51
N ASP A 83 -10.87 11.36 -12.20
CA ASP A 83 -10.51 11.42 -13.63
C ASP A 83 -9.03 11.13 -13.93
N ARG A 84 -8.20 10.90 -12.90
CA ARG A 84 -6.75 10.78 -13.00
C ARG A 84 -6.24 9.51 -12.35
N SER A 85 -5.05 9.11 -12.79
CA SER A 85 -4.27 8.09 -12.09
C SER A 85 -2.83 8.53 -11.91
N TYR A 86 -2.27 8.21 -10.76
CA TYR A 86 -0.89 8.52 -10.40
C TYR A 86 -0.12 7.23 -10.12
N LEU A 87 1.16 7.22 -10.49
CA LEU A 87 2.08 6.13 -10.18
C LEU A 87 2.92 6.46 -8.95
N TYR A 88 3.11 5.45 -8.11
CA TYR A 88 3.89 5.53 -6.89
C TYR A 88 4.84 4.33 -6.80
N ASP A 89 6.05 4.54 -6.30
CA ASP A 89 6.89 3.44 -5.82
C ASP A 89 6.55 3.13 -4.37
N LEU A 90 6.30 1.86 -4.04
CA LEU A 90 6.33 1.41 -2.66
C LEU A 90 7.79 1.21 -2.24
N ARG A 91 8.23 1.99 -1.25
CA ARG A 91 9.58 1.89 -0.67
C ARG A 91 9.48 1.46 0.79
N THR A 92 10.07 0.32 1.10
CA THR A 92 10.24 -0.13 2.48
C THR A 92 11.12 0.88 3.23
N LEU A 93 10.69 1.25 4.43
CA LEU A 93 11.48 2.08 5.32
C LEU A 93 12.21 1.12 6.25
N ASP A 94 13.36 0.64 5.80
CA ASP A 94 14.22 -0.19 6.66
C ASP A 94 14.58 0.61 7.93
N PRO A 95 14.43 0.03 9.13
CA PRO A 95 14.75 0.73 10.38
C PRO A 95 16.24 1.06 10.59
N MET A 96 17.13 0.74 9.64
CA MET A 96 18.57 0.96 9.77
C MET A 96 19.19 1.45 8.46
N ALA A 97 19.34 2.77 8.35
CA ALA A 97 20.40 3.43 7.59
C ALA A 97 21.16 4.36 8.53
#